data_AF-A0A8D1S864-F1
#
_entry.id   AF-A0A8D1S864-F1
#
_cell.length_a   1.000
_cell.length_b   1.000
_cell.length_c   1.000
_cell.angle_alpha   90.00
_cell.angle_beta   90.00
_cell.angle_gamma   90.00
#
_symmetry.space_group_name_H-M   'P 1'
#
loop_
_entity.id
_entity.type
_entity.pdbx_description
1 polymer ?
#
loop_
_entity_poly.entity_id
_entity_poly.type
_entity_poly.pdbx_seq_one_letter_code
_entity_poly.pdbx_strand_id
1 'polypeptide(L)'
;LSEEEQTRNPRPQEGWGLTKVAREQGRPGQSLAPGFREEHGVALLAYTANSPLHKEFNAAVREAGRSRAHYLHHFSFKTLHFLLTEALQLLSSGQRPPQCHQVFRGVQGLRFRPAGPGATVRLGGFASASLQNAAAQQFGEDTFFGIWTCLGAPIKGYSFFPGEEEVLIPPFETFQVINAS
;
A
#
# COMPACT_ATOMS: atom_id res chain seq x y z
N LEU A 1 6.41 -3.98 -14.94
CA LEU A 1 6.37 -2.58 -15.41
C LEU A 1 6.52 -2.59 -16.92
N SER A 2 5.72 -1.84 -17.67
CA SER A 2 5.90 -1.76 -19.13
C SER A 2 7.26 -1.15 -19.47
N GLU A 3 7.81 -1.45 -20.66
CA GLU A 3 9.07 -0.84 -21.13
C GLU A 3 8.99 0.70 -21.14
N GLU A 4 7.79 1.26 -21.31
CA GLU A 4 7.50 2.70 -21.31
C GLU A 4 7.58 3.35 -19.92
N GLU A 5 7.33 2.59 -18.84
CA GLU A 5 7.55 3.04 -17.46
C GLU A 5 9.02 2.90 -17.05
N GLN A 6 9.72 1.88 -17.58
CA GLN A 6 11.15 1.65 -17.34
C GLN A 6 12.06 2.65 -18.05
N THR A 7 11.61 3.23 -19.16
CA THR A 7 12.37 4.23 -19.94
C THR A 7 12.18 5.66 -19.43
N ARG A 8 11.00 5.99 -18.90
CA ARG A 8 10.71 7.33 -18.33
C ARG A 8 11.20 7.53 -16.91
N ASN A 9 11.40 6.46 -16.16
CA ASN A 9 12.03 6.48 -14.85
C ASN A 9 13.22 5.54 -14.92
N PRO A 10 14.48 5.99 -14.85
CA PRO A 10 15.66 5.12 -14.96
C PRO A 10 15.98 4.35 -13.66
N ARG A 11 15.31 4.67 -12.55
CA ARG A 11 15.49 4.05 -11.21
C ARG A 11 14.78 2.70 -10.94
N PRO A 12 13.84 2.16 -11.75
CA PRO A 12 13.28 0.82 -11.59
C PRO A 12 14.31 -0.30 -11.68
N GLN A 13 15.52 -0.04 -12.20
CA GLN A 13 16.58 -1.03 -12.33
C GLN A 13 17.08 -1.54 -10.96
N GLU A 14 17.08 -0.70 -9.92
CA GLU A 14 17.42 -1.12 -8.55
C GLU A 14 16.37 -2.09 -7.98
N GLY A 15 15.11 -1.96 -8.40
CA GLY A 15 14.02 -2.85 -8.04
C GLY A 15 14.16 -4.28 -8.55
N TRP A 16 14.95 -4.51 -9.61
CA TRP A 16 15.20 -5.86 -10.14
C TRP A 16 16.34 -6.60 -9.43
N GLY A 17 17.23 -5.88 -8.74
CA GLY A 17 18.14 -6.49 -7.77
C GLY A 17 17.40 -7.08 -6.57
N LEU A 18 16.26 -6.48 -6.22
CA LEU A 18 15.38 -6.91 -5.14
C LEU A 18 14.59 -8.19 -5.47
N THR A 19 14.37 -8.52 -6.75
CA THR A 19 13.74 -9.78 -7.19
C THR A 19 14.54 -11.01 -6.79
N LYS A 20 15.89 -10.92 -6.81
CA LYS A 20 16.76 -12.00 -6.32
C LYS A 20 16.69 -12.13 -4.80
N VAL A 21 16.72 -11.01 -4.08
CA VAL A 21 16.66 -10.98 -2.61
C VAL A 21 15.31 -11.52 -2.10
N ALA A 22 14.21 -11.18 -2.77
CA ALA A 22 12.88 -11.70 -2.44
C ALA A 22 12.74 -13.21 -2.69
N ARG A 23 13.43 -13.73 -3.72
CA ARG A 23 13.49 -15.16 -4.02
C ARG A 23 14.36 -15.93 -3.01
N GLU A 24 15.36 -15.26 -2.42
CA GLU A 24 16.23 -15.82 -1.38
C GLU A 24 15.64 -15.71 0.03
N GLN A 25 14.81 -14.69 0.30
CA GLN A 25 14.11 -14.50 1.59
C GLN A 25 12.70 -15.09 1.63
N GLY A 26 12.11 -15.41 0.48
CA GLY A 26 10.80 -16.06 0.35
C GLY A 26 10.87 -17.52 0.82
N ARG A 27 10.24 -17.81 1.96
CA ARG A 27 10.07 -19.17 2.46
C ARG A 27 9.40 -20.05 1.38
N PRO A 28 9.90 -21.27 1.13
CA PRO A 28 9.18 -22.23 0.30
C PRO A 28 7.92 -22.68 1.05
N GLY A 29 6.73 -22.46 0.47
CA GLY A 29 5.52 -23.16 0.91
C GLY A 29 4.24 -22.35 1.14
N GLN A 30 4.19 -21.05 0.86
CA GLN A 30 2.89 -20.36 0.85
C GLN A 30 2.25 -20.56 -0.54
N SER A 31 1.20 -21.38 -0.60
CA SER A 31 0.37 -21.52 -1.80
C SER A 31 -0.11 -20.13 -2.22
N LEU A 32 0.42 -19.63 -3.34
CA LEU A 32 -0.01 -18.36 -3.92
C LEU A 32 -1.53 -18.46 -4.15
N ALA A 33 -2.28 -17.42 -3.76
CA ALA A 33 -3.70 -17.36 -4.06
C ALA A 33 -3.90 -17.58 -5.58
N PRO A 34 -4.93 -18.33 -6.02
CA PRO A 34 -5.14 -18.57 -7.45
C PRO A 34 -5.14 -17.26 -8.23
N GLY A 35 -4.25 -17.14 -9.23
CA GLY A 35 -4.08 -15.91 -10.03
C GLY A 35 -3.01 -14.93 -9.52
N PHE A 36 -2.44 -15.14 -8.32
CA PHE A 36 -1.33 -14.34 -7.81
C PHE A 36 -0.02 -14.73 -8.51
N ARG A 37 0.41 -13.89 -9.44
CA ARG A 37 1.66 -13.97 -10.22
C ARG A 37 2.84 -13.25 -9.56
N GLU A 38 4.05 -13.50 -10.04
CA GLU A 38 5.30 -12.90 -9.54
C GLU A 38 5.28 -11.37 -9.57
N GLU A 39 4.67 -10.76 -10.59
CA GLU A 39 4.64 -9.30 -10.75
C GLU A 39 3.89 -8.60 -9.62
N HIS A 40 2.90 -9.27 -9.00
CA HIS A 40 2.20 -8.75 -7.82
C HIS A 40 3.11 -8.72 -6.61
N GLY A 41 3.88 -9.79 -6.39
CA GLY A 41 4.87 -9.87 -5.32
C GLY A 41 5.94 -8.80 -5.48
N VAL A 42 6.46 -8.63 -6.71
CA VAL A 42 7.43 -7.58 -7.03
C VAL A 42 6.86 -6.18 -6.80
N ALA A 43 5.61 -5.92 -7.17
CA ALA A 43 4.96 -4.65 -6.91
C ALA A 43 4.84 -4.34 -5.41
N LEU A 44 4.45 -5.32 -4.60
CA LEU A 44 4.37 -5.20 -3.13
C LEU A 44 5.76 -4.94 -2.52
N LEU A 45 6.76 -5.72 -2.92
CA LEU A 45 8.14 -5.53 -2.46
C LEU A 45 8.69 -4.15 -2.85
N ALA A 46 8.47 -3.72 -4.09
CA ALA A 46 8.90 -2.40 -4.54
C ALA A 46 8.24 -1.28 -3.71
N TYR A 47 6.96 -1.44 -3.36
CA TYR A 47 6.24 -0.48 -2.52
C TYR A 47 6.80 -0.44 -1.08
N THR A 48 7.18 -1.57 -0.50
CA THR A 48 7.71 -1.66 0.88
C THR A 48 9.22 -1.42 0.99
N ALA A 49 9.93 -1.35 -0.13
CA ALA A 49 11.36 -1.14 -0.16
C ALA A 49 11.75 0.19 0.49
N ASN A 50 12.93 0.24 1.11
CA ASN A 50 13.55 1.46 1.62
C ASN A 50 14.02 2.36 0.47
N SER A 51 13.06 2.90 -0.27
CA SER A 51 13.25 3.73 -1.45
C SER A 51 12.20 4.86 -1.45
N PRO A 52 12.43 5.95 -2.20
CA PRO A 52 11.44 7.03 -2.31
C PRO A 52 10.18 6.61 -3.09
N LEU A 53 10.15 5.41 -3.70
CA LEU A 53 9.09 4.99 -4.62
C LEU A 53 7.69 5.13 -4.01
N HIS A 54 7.44 4.62 -2.80
CA HIS A 54 6.11 4.70 -2.20
C HIS A 54 5.66 6.14 -1.94
N LYS A 55 6.60 7.05 -1.62
CA LYS A 55 6.30 8.47 -1.38
C LYS A 55 5.93 9.16 -2.68
N GLU A 56 6.75 8.98 -3.72
CA GLU A 56 6.51 9.54 -5.06
C GLU A 56 5.22 8.98 -5.67
N PHE A 57 5.03 7.66 -5.58
CA PHE A 57 3.84 6.97 -6.04
C PHE A 57 2.57 7.48 -5.34
N ASN A 58 2.55 7.52 -4.00
CA ASN A 58 1.37 8.00 -3.27
C ASN A 58 1.10 9.48 -3.49
N ALA A 59 2.12 10.30 -3.75
CA ALA A 59 1.92 11.69 -4.19
C ALA A 59 1.25 11.74 -5.56
N ALA A 60 1.71 10.95 -6.53
CA ALA A 60 1.09 10.88 -7.84
C ALA A 60 -0.36 10.34 -7.79
N VAL A 61 -0.64 9.33 -6.96
CA VAL A 61 -2.00 8.77 -6.79
C VAL A 61 -2.97 9.81 -6.24
N ARG A 62 -2.55 10.66 -5.29
CA ARG A 62 -3.39 11.75 -4.75
C ARG A 62 -3.84 12.72 -5.84
N GLU A 63 -3.00 12.96 -6.85
CA GLU A 63 -3.28 13.90 -7.93
C GLU A 63 -3.91 13.25 -9.17
N ALA A 64 -3.76 11.94 -9.32
CA ALA A 64 -4.28 11.16 -10.45
C ALA A 64 -5.79 11.32 -10.64
N GLY A 65 -6.53 11.56 -9.55
CA GLY A 65 -7.99 11.77 -9.56
C GLY A 65 -8.45 13.16 -10.02
N ARG A 66 -7.55 14.11 -10.29
CA ARG A 66 -7.92 15.51 -10.65
C ARG A 66 -8.74 15.60 -11.93
N SER A 67 -8.37 14.85 -12.96
CA SER A 67 -9.12 14.75 -14.22
C SER A 67 -8.63 13.55 -15.04
N ARG A 68 -9.47 13.09 -15.99
CA ARG A 68 -9.07 12.05 -16.94
C ARG A 68 -7.84 12.44 -17.76
N ALA A 69 -7.77 13.68 -18.24
CA ALA A 69 -6.63 14.17 -19.00
C ALA A 69 -5.35 14.17 -18.14
N HIS A 70 -5.43 14.61 -16.88
CA HIS A 70 -4.28 14.58 -15.97
C HIS A 70 -3.81 13.15 -15.73
N TYR A 71 -4.73 12.21 -15.46
CA TYR A 71 -4.39 10.79 -15.33
C TYR A 71 -3.67 10.23 -16.56
N LEU A 72 -4.21 10.48 -17.76
CA LEU A 72 -3.63 9.93 -18.99
C LEU A 72 -2.21 10.47 -19.23
N HIS A 73 -2.00 11.78 -19.06
CA HIS A 73 -0.75 12.43 -19.42
C HIS A 73 0.33 12.48 -18.32
N HIS A 74 -0.05 12.49 -17.03
CA HIS A 74 0.88 12.75 -15.92
C HIS A 74 1.06 11.58 -14.96
N PHE A 75 0.07 10.68 -14.85
CA PHE A 75 0.19 9.53 -13.95
C PHE A 75 1.03 8.43 -14.58
N SER A 76 2.32 8.38 -14.24
CA SER A 76 3.29 7.46 -14.84
C SER A 76 3.42 6.10 -14.12
N PHE A 77 2.56 5.83 -13.13
CA PHE A 77 2.59 4.60 -12.31
C PHE A 77 1.38 3.70 -12.56
N LYS A 78 0.92 3.61 -13.81
CA LYS A 78 -0.31 2.90 -14.18
C LYS A 78 -0.19 1.41 -13.89
N THR A 79 0.92 0.79 -14.25
CA THR A 79 1.12 -0.64 -14.03
C THR A 79 1.33 -0.94 -12.55
N LEU A 80 2.12 -0.13 -11.84
CA LEU A 80 2.31 -0.31 -10.39
C LEU A 80 0.97 -0.21 -9.64
N HIS A 81 0.15 0.79 -9.96
CA HIS A 81 -1.18 0.94 -9.37
C HIS A 81 -2.09 -0.26 -9.66
N PHE A 82 -2.11 -0.73 -10.92
CA PHE A 82 -2.88 -1.90 -11.31
C PHE A 82 -2.43 -3.16 -10.55
N LEU A 83 -1.13 -3.47 -10.55
CA LEU A 83 -0.58 -4.65 -9.89
C LEU A 83 -0.80 -4.64 -8.38
N LEU A 84 -0.61 -3.50 -7.71
CA LEU A 84 -0.89 -3.39 -6.27
C LEU A 84 -2.38 -3.60 -5.97
N THR A 85 -3.27 -3.05 -6.80
CA THR A 85 -4.71 -3.23 -6.63
C THR A 85 -5.12 -4.70 -6.80
N GLU A 86 -4.67 -5.35 -7.88
CA GLU A 86 -4.94 -6.76 -8.16
C GLU A 86 -4.35 -7.67 -7.06
N ALA A 87 -3.13 -7.37 -6.60
CA ALA A 87 -2.47 -8.10 -5.50
C ALA A 87 -3.33 -8.11 -4.23
N LEU A 88 -3.80 -6.94 -3.78
CA LEU A 88 -4.64 -6.85 -2.58
C LEU A 88 -5.97 -7.60 -2.75
N GLN A 89 -6.62 -7.47 -3.92
CA GLN A 89 -7.85 -8.21 -4.22
C GLN A 89 -7.65 -9.72 -4.15
N LEU A 90 -6.57 -10.23 -4.74
CA LEU A 90 -6.25 -11.66 -4.74
C LEU A 90 -5.93 -12.18 -3.34
N LEU A 91 -5.16 -11.42 -2.55
CA LEU A 91 -4.83 -11.77 -1.16
C LEU A 91 -6.08 -11.80 -0.26
N SER A 92 -7.06 -10.93 -0.51
CA SER A 92 -8.33 -10.91 0.23
C SER A 92 -9.38 -11.90 -0.30
N SER A 93 -9.24 -12.41 -1.54
CA SER A 93 -10.27 -13.21 -2.22
C SER A 93 -10.53 -14.61 -1.64
N GLY A 94 -9.55 -15.18 -0.91
CA GLY A 94 -9.62 -16.54 -0.36
C GLY A 94 -10.48 -16.68 0.90
N GLN A 95 -10.94 -15.57 1.49
CA GLN A 95 -11.63 -15.57 2.78
C GLN A 95 -13.11 -15.20 2.61
N ARG A 96 -14.02 -16.11 2.99
CA ARG A 96 -15.46 -15.84 3.09
C ARG A 96 -15.93 -16.19 4.51
N PRO A 97 -16.41 -15.21 5.30
CA PRO A 97 -16.61 -13.78 4.97
C PRO A 97 -15.30 -13.00 4.76
N PRO A 98 -15.35 -11.80 4.13
CA PRO A 98 -14.18 -10.93 4.02
C PRO A 98 -13.61 -10.64 5.40
N GLN A 99 -12.30 -10.86 5.58
CA GLN A 99 -11.64 -10.59 6.84
C GLN A 99 -11.34 -9.09 6.94
N CYS A 100 -11.86 -8.45 7.99
CA CYS A 100 -11.48 -7.09 8.32
C CYS A 100 -10.39 -7.09 9.40
N HIS A 101 -9.58 -6.04 9.42
CA HIS A 101 -8.44 -5.87 10.30
C HIS A 101 -8.53 -4.54 11.06
N GLN A 102 -8.29 -4.61 12.37
CA GLN A 102 -7.94 -3.43 13.15
C GLN A 102 -6.44 -3.16 12.97
N VAL A 103 -6.11 -1.98 12.46
CA VAL A 103 -4.73 -1.59 12.14
C VAL A 103 -4.45 -0.18 12.63
N PHE A 104 -3.17 0.13 12.76
CA PHE A 104 -2.68 1.39 13.29
C PHE A 104 -1.74 2.06 12.29
N ARG A 105 -1.81 3.38 12.19
CA ARG A 105 -0.90 4.15 11.32
C ARG A 105 -0.47 5.42 12.03
N GLY A 106 0.82 5.51 12.31
CA GLY A 106 1.46 6.74 12.76
C GLY A 106 1.86 7.63 11.59
N VAL A 107 1.74 8.94 11.78
CA VAL A 107 2.23 9.94 10.83
C VAL A 107 2.97 11.04 11.59
N GLN A 108 4.23 11.27 11.21
CA GLN A 108 5.03 12.38 11.71
C GLN A 108 4.87 13.64 10.83
N GLY A 109 4.87 14.81 11.46
CA GLY A 109 4.94 16.11 10.77
C GLY A 109 3.65 16.58 10.10
N LEU A 110 2.57 15.79 10.14
CA LEU A 110 1.26 16.16 9.61
C LEU A 110 0.19 15.97 10.67
N ARG A 111 -0.68 16.97 10.81
CA ARG A 111 -1.85 16.95 11.70
C ARG A 111 -3.13 16.98 10.91
N PHE A 112 -3.82 15.84 10.85
CA PHE A 112 -5.10 15.74 10.14
C PHE A 112 -6.25 16.16 11.05
N ARG A 113 -7.15 17.01 10.53
CA ARG A 113 -8.33 17.48 11.27
C ARG A 113 -9.59 17.13 10.46
N PRO A 114 -10.25 16.00 10.74
CA PRO A 114 -11.50 15.67 10.07
C PRO A 114 -12.61 16.65 10.49
N ALA A 115 -13.70 16.70 9.72
CA ALA A 115 -14.87 17.53 10.03
C ALA A 115 -15.59 17.12 11.33
N GLY A 116 -15.24 15.96 11.89
CA GLY A 116 -15.78 15.42 13.13
C GLY A 116 -16.32 13.99 12.97
N PRO A 117 -16.85 13.39 14.04
CA PRO A 117 -17.53 12.10 13.99
C PRO A 117 -18.66 12.08 12.94
N GLY A 118 -18.80 10.96 12.24
CA GLY A 118 -19.76 10.75 11.18
C GLY A 118 -19.28 11.19 9.78
N ALA A 119 -18.21 11.99 9.69
CA ALA A 119 -17.63 12.38 8.40
C ALA A 119 -17.03 11.17 7.66
N THR A 120 -17.23 11.10 6.35
CA THR A 120 -16.60 10.11 5.49
C THR A 120 -15.28 10.65 4.95
N VAL A 121 -14.20 9.88 5.12
CA VAL A 121 -12.85 10.24 4.68
C VAL A 121 -12.25 9.13 3.81
N ARG A 122 -11.22 9.49 3.06
CA ARG A 122 -10.38 8.59 2.26
C ARG A 122 -8.93 9.00 2.44
N LEU A 123 -8.02 8.02 2.47
CA LEU A 123 -6.59 8.27 2.71
C LEU A 123 -5.88 8.88 1.48
N GLY A 124 -6.49 8.77 0.29
CA GLY A 124 -6.06 9.44 -0.94
C GLY A 124 -4.89 8.78 -1.68
N GLY A 125 -4.31 7.73 -1.12
CA GLY A 125 -3.27 6.91 -1.73
C GLY A 125 -3.30 5.50 -1.13
N PHE A 126 -2.38 4.63 -1.56
CA PHE A 126 -2.16 3.39 -0.82
C PHE A 126 -1.61 3.76 0.56
N ALA A 127 -2.10 3.11 1.60
CA ALA A 127 -1.72 3.43 2.96
C ALA A 127 -1.19 2.19 3.68
N SER A 128 0.07 2.25 4.08
CA SER A 128 0.66 1.30 5.01
C SER A 128 0.11 1.54 6.40
N ALA A 129 -0.38 0.48 7.04
CA ALA A 129 -0.72 0.43 8.44
C ALA A 129 -0.12 -0.84 9.04
N SER A 130 -0.12 -0.95 10.36
CA SER A 130 0.40 -2.12 11.07
C SER A 130 -0.68 -2.77 11.90
N LEU A 131 -0.67 -4.10 12.00
CA LEU A 131 -1.44 -4.81 13.02
C LEU A 131 -0.92 -4.53 14.45
N GLN A 132 0.30 -4.00 14.58
CA GLN A 132 0.92 -3.68 15.85
C GLN A 132 0.96 -2.17 16.09
N ASN A 133 0.34 -1.75 17.19
CA ASN A 133 0.38 -0.34 17.63
C ASN A 133 1.82 0.17 17.80
N ALA A 134 2.67 -0.60 18.48
CA ALA A 134 4.07 -0.23 18.73
C ALA A 134 4.90 -0.01 17.46
N ALA A 135 4.65 -0.81 16.41
CA ALA A 135 5.30 -0.63 15.11
C ALA A 135 4.82 0.66 14.42
N ALA A 136 3.51 0.93 14.44
CA ALA A 136 2.94 2.15 13.87
C ALA A 136 3.47 3.43 14.54
N GLN A 137 3.71 3.40 15.86
CA GLN A 137 4.25 4.54 16.62
C GLN A 137 5.65 4.97 16.14
N GLN A 138 6.45 4.03 15.60
CA GLN A 138 7.77 4.35 15.05
C GLN A 138 7.71 5.30 13.83
N PHE A 139 6.54 5.40 13.19
CA PHE A 139 6.30 6.30 12.04
C PHE A 139 5.75 7.67 12.45
N GLY A 140 5.54 7.90 13.75
CA GLY A 140 5.16 9.18 14.33
C GLY A 140 3.81 9.17 15.05
N GLU A 141 3.63 10.17 15.91
CA GLU A 141 2.46 10.32 16.78
C GLU A 141 1.76 11.68 16.61
N ASP A 142 2.23 12.54 15.69
CA ASP A 142 1.57 13.83 15.41
C ASP A 142 0.14 13.66 14.89
N THR A 143 -0.10 12.61 14.11
CA THR A 143 -1.42 12.02 13.95
C THR A 143 -1.29 10.52 14.02
N PHE A 144 -2.15 9.90 14.83
CA PHE A 144 -2.19 8.47 14.99
C PHE A 144 -3.58 7.94 14.66
N PHE A 145 -3.67 7.08 13.65
CA PHE A 145 -4.93 6.51 13.19
C PHE A 145 -5.13 5.11 13.78
N GLY A 146 -6.30 4.88 14.37
CA GLY A 146 -6.88 3.54 14.49
C GLY A 146 -7.86 3.33 13.33
N ILE A 147 -7.63 2.30 12.52
CA ILE A 147 -8.38 2.06 11.28
C ILE A 147 -8.96 0.65 11.34
N TRP A 148 -10.25 0.53 10.99
CA TRP A 148 -10.88 -0.75 10.70
C TRP A 148 -11.00 -0.88 9.17
N THR A 149 -10.21 -1.75 8.56
CA THR A 149 -10.15 -1.93 7.10
C THR A 149 -10.64 -3.32 6.72
N CYS A 150 -11.44 -3.42 5.66
CA CYS A 150 -11.90 -4.68 5.08
C CYS A 150 -11.35 -4.91 3.67
N LEU A 151 -10.74 -3.89 3.07
CA LEU A 151 -10.08 -3.99 1.75
C LEU A 151 -8.54 -4.05 1.87
N GLY A 152 -7.99 -3.78 3.05
CA GLY A 152 -6.58 -3.94 3.34
C GLY A 152 -6.19 -5.40 3.49
N ALA A 153 -5.01 -5.75 2.99
CA ALA A 153 -4.48 -7.11 3.09
C ALA A 153 -3.15 -7.12 3.86
N PRO A 154 -2.92 -8.09 4.76
CA PRO A 154 -1.60 -8.31 5.35
C PRO A 154 -0.59 -8.70 4.27
N ILE A 155 0.52 -7.96 4.20
CA ILE A 155 1.56 -8.14 3.18
C ILE A 155 2.92 -8.52 3.80
N LYS A 156 2.93 -9.02 5.03
CA LYS A 156 4.14 -9.49 5.73
C LYS A 156 5.03 -10.41 4.89
N GLY A 157 4.42 -11.28 4.08
CA GLY A 157 5.14 -12.20 3.18
C GLY A 157 5.81 -11.52 1.98
N TYR A 158 5.52 -10.25 1.73
CA TYR A 158 5.97 -9.44 0.59
C TYR A 158 6.50 -8.06 1.03
N SER A 159 7.05 -7.99 2.25
CA SER A 159 7.64 -6.77 2.81
C SER A 159 9.11 -6.99 3.16
N PHE A 160 9.94 -5.97 2.96
CA PHE A 160 11.33 -5.96 3.43
C PHE A 160 11.43 -5.86 4.96
N PHE A 161 10.35 -5.49 5.62
CA PHE A 161 10.29 -5.27 7.07
C PHE A 161 9.17 -6.13 7.67
N PRO A 162 9.31 -7.46 7.71
CA PRO A 162 8.25 -8.35 8.19
C PRO A 162 7.86 -8.12 9.67
N GLY A 163 8.74 -7.48 10.46
CA GLY A 163 8.44 -7.07 11.84
C GLY A 163 7.44 -5.93 11.95
N GLU A 164 7.18 -5.18 10.88
CA GLU A 164 6.17 -4.10 10.87
C GLU A 164 4.74 -4.64 10.84
N GLU A 165 4.53 -5.95 10.58
CA GLU A 165 3.19 -6.55 10.41
C GLU A 165 2.29 -5.71 9.50
N GLU A 166 2.85 -5.31 8.35
CA GLU A 166 2.24 -4.34 7.46
C GLU A 166 0.95 -4.89 6.83
N VAL A 167 -0.09 -4.06 6.90
CA VAL A 167 -1.34 -4.19 6.15
C VAL A 167 -1.39 -3.02 5.17
N LEU A 168 -1.47 -3.34 3.89
CA LEU A 168 -1.56 -2.34 2.84
C LEU A 168 -3.03 -2.11 2.47
N ILE A 169 -3.46 -0.86 2.59
CA ILE A 169 -4.84 -0.43 2.36
C ILE A 169 -4.94 0.23 0.98
N PRO A 170 -5.91 -0.17 0.12
CA PRO A 170 -6.07 0.41 -1.20
C PRO A 170 -6.61 1.86 -1.15
N PRO A 171 -6.33 2.68 -2.17
CA PRO A 171 -6.65 4.11 -2.17
C PRO A 171 -8.14 4.42 -2.28
N PHE A 172 -8.99 3.43 -2.56
CA PHE A 172 -10.42 3.59 -2.79
C PHE A 172 -11.29 3.19 -1.60
N GLU A 173 -10.72 2.65 -0.52
CA GLU A 173 -11.50 2.40 0.71
C GLU A 173 -11.89 3.72 1.38
N THR A 174 -13.14 3.82 1.82
CA THR A 174 -13.68 4.97 2.54
C THR A 174 -13.95 4.59 4.00
N PHE A 175 -13.75 5.55 4.89
CA PHE A 175 -13.85 5.35 6.33
C PHE A 175 -14.77 6.38 6.94
N GLN A 176 -15.60 5.96 7.89
CA GLN A 176 -16.36 6.87 8.73
C GLN A 176 -15.54 7.23 9.96
N VAL A 177 -15.40 8.52 10.25
CA VAL A 177 -14.73 8.99 11.46
C VAL A 177 -15.62 8.69 12.66
N ILE A 178 -15.10 7.93 13.63
CA ILE A 178 -15.84 7.59 14.86
C ILE A 178 -15.46 8.55 15.99
N ASN A 179 -14.18 8.87 16.10
CA ASN A 179 -13.64 9.80 17.09
C ASN A 179 -12.44 10.55 16.47
N ALA A 180 -12.23 11.79 16.91
CA ALA A 180 -11.05 12.59 16.59
C ALA A 180 -10.78 13.52 17.79
N SER A 181 -9.51 13.56 18.23
CA SER A 181 -9.04 14.36 19.36
C SER A 181 -7.89 15.25 18.94
#